data_AF-A0A972DX67-F1
#
_entry.id   AF-A0A972DX67-F1
#
_cell.length_a   1.000
_cell.length_b   1.000
_cell.length_c   1.000
_cell.angle_alpha   90.00
_cell.angle_beta   90.00
_cell.angle_gamma   90.00
#
_symmetry.space_group_name_H-M   'P 1'
#
loop_
_entity.id
_entity.type
_entity.pdbx_description
1 polymer ?
#
loop_
_entity_poly.entity_id
_entity_poly.type
_entity_poly.pdbx_seq_one_letter_code
_entity_poly.pdbx_strand_id
1 'polypeptide(L)'
;MNRDSCQITGELLVDFADDTLSCEEAARVREHVEQCPQCRATVEALKQSLETAQAIWRDNACPASSARTLPLHWRRYAAVAATVLLAAGALMYRPARQPARADAPTLAEIENRMTQSAQAARLLVTVEQLESQASLRDVAKSQYRYILAEYPETSAAKAARLKLESFR
;
A
#
# COMPACT_ATOMS: atom_id res chain seq x y z
N MET A 1 -2.34 29.01 26.68
CA MET A 1 -3.70 29.58 26.58
C MET A 1 -4.32 28.97 25.32
N ASN A 2 -5.33 28.10 25.28
CA ASN A 2 -6.05 27.26 26.25
C ASN A 2 -6.35 25.97 25.47
N ARG A 3 -5.99 24.78 25.99
CA ARG A 3 -6.33 23.49 25.35
C ARG A 3 -7.82 23.15 25.48
N ASP A 4 -8.51 23.84 26.38
CA ASP A 4 -9.86 23.50 26.84
C ASP A 4 -10.99 24.20 26.04
N SER A 5 -10.68 24.84 24.89
CA SER A 5 -11.68 25.55 24.08
C SER A 5 -11.70 25.25 22.57
N CYS A 6 -10.86 24.34 22.03
CA CYS A 6 -11.05 23.85 20.64
C CYS A 6 -12.13 22.75 20.70
N GLN A 7 -13.40 23.13 20.44
CA GLN A 7 -14.52 22.18 20.34
C GLN A 7 -14.51 21.40 19.02
N ILE A 8 -13.63 21.77 18.08
CA ILE A 8 -13.47 21.07 16.81
C ILE A 8 -12.58 19.85 17.04
N THR A 9 -13.14 18.67 16.79
CA THR A 9 -12.41 17.40 16.84
C THR A 9 -11.42 17.29 15.69
N GLY A 10 -10.38 16.48 15.85
CA GLY A 10 -9.41 16.22 14.78
C GLY A 10 -10.04 15.67 13.48
N GLU A 11 -11.08 14.85 13.59
CA GLU A 11 -11.80 14.27 12.44
C GLU A 11 -12.42 15.36 11.55
N LEU A 12 -13.17 16.28 12.16
CA LEU A 12 -13.73 17.46 11.47
C LEU A 12 -12.67 18.33 10.76
N LEU A 13 -11.44 18.42 11.29
CA LEU A 13 -10.37 19.16 10.63
C LEU A 13 -9.80 18.43 9.40
N VAL A 14 -9.79 17.09 9.43
CA VAL A 14 -9.41 16.26 8.28
C VAL A 14 -10.46 16.39 7.19
N ASP A 15 -11.73 16.22 7.53
CA ASP A 15 -12.83 16.37 6.57
C ASP A 15 -12.89 17.79 5.98
N PHE A 16 -12.55 18.81 6.78
CA PHE A 16 -12.42 20.18 6.29
C PHE A 16 -11.23 20.36 5.34
N ALA A 17 -10.10 19.70 5.60
CA ALA A 17 -8.92 19.77 4.73
C ALA A 17 -9.13 19.02 3.39
N ASP A 18 -9.96 17.97 3.40
CA ASP A 18 -10.33 17.17 2.24
C ASP A 18 -11.54 17.71 1.45
N ASP A 19 -12.10 18.86 1.86
CA ASP A 19 -13.32 19.47 1.28
C ASP A 19 -14.55 18.53 1.27
N THR A 20 -14.66 17.61 2.23
CA THR A 20 -15.75 16.62 2.32
C THR A 20 -16.91 17.05 3.22
N LEU A 21 -16.74 18.13 3.99
CA LEU A 21 -17.79 18.65 4.87
C LEU A 21 -18.96 19.28 4.11
N SER A 22 -20.15 19.21 4.71
CA SER A 22 -21.29 19.99 4.24
C SER A 22 -20.99 21.50 4.32
N CYS A 23 -21.66 22.31 3.49
CA CYS A 23 -21.45 23.77 3.47
C CYS A 23 -21.63 24.42 4.87
N GLU A 24 -22.56 23.91 5.66
CA GLU A 24 -22.84 24.40 7.01
C GLU A 24 -21.71 24.05 7.99
N GLU A 25 -21.23 22.82 7.96
CA GLU A 25 -20.10 22.35 8.78
C GLU A 25 -18.80 23.04 8.41
N ALA A 26 -18.52 23.17 7.12
CA ALA A 26 -17.35 23.86 6.61
C ALA A 26 -17.32 25.33 7.04
N ALA A 27 -18.49 26.00 7.10
CA ALA A 27 -18.57 27.38 7.60
C ALA A 27 -18.21 27.47 9.09
N ARG A 28 -18.73 26.56 9.92
CA ARG A 28 -18.41 26.50 11.37
C ARG A 28 -16.93 26.23 11.61
N VAL A 29 -16.35 25.26 10.90
CA VAL A 29 -14.92 24.91 11.05
C VAL A 29 -14.04 26.07 10.55
N ARG A 30 -14.42 26.74 9.46
CA ARG A 30 -13.69 27.90 8.94
C ARG A 30 -13.62 29.04 9.95
N GLU A 31 -14.75 29.41 10.55
CA GLU A 31 -14.81 30.45 11.58
C GLU A 31 -13.88 30.10 12.76
N HIS A 32 -13.87 28.84 13.18
CA HIS A 32 -13.00 28.38 14.25
C HIS A 32 -11.52 28.43 13.87
N VAL A 33 -11.17 27.99 12.66
CA VAL A 33 -9.79 27.98 12.16
C VAL A 33 -9.21 29.39 12.05
N GLU A 34 -10.03 30.39 11.71
CA GLU A 34 -9.59 31.80 11.69
C GLU A 34 -9.24 32.32 13.09
N GLN A 35 -9.95 31.85 14.11
CA GLN A 35 -9.78 32.30 15.50
C GLN A 35 -8.74 31.46 16.28
N CYS A 36 -8.46 30.23 15.85
CA CYS A 36 -7.59 29.29 16.56
C CYS A 36 -6.29 29.00 15.80
N PRO A 37 -5.14 29.56 16.24
CA PRO A 37 -3.85 29.36 15.58
C PRO A 37 -3.39 27.91 15.49
N GLN A 38 -3.75 27.08 16.47
CA GLN A 38 -3.39 25.66 16.49
C GLN A 38 -4.21 24.89 15.46
N CYS A 39 -5.54 25.03 15.50
CA CYS A 39 -6.44 24.31 14.61
C CYS A 39 -6.20 24.80 13.14
N ARG A 40 -5.74 26.05 12.92
CA ARG A 40 -5.17 26.53 11.64
C ARG A 40 -3.88 25.84 11.21
N ALA A 41 -2.87 25.77 12.09
CA ALA A 41 -1.60 25.13 11.76
C ALA A 41 -1.80 23.64 11.38
N THR A 42 -2.75 22.97 12.02
CA THR A 42 -3.13 21.59 11.69
C THR A 42 -3.72 21.47 10.30
N VAL A 43 -4.68 22.32 9.93
CA VAL A 43 -5.30 22.29 8.58
C VAL A 43 -4.26 22.58 7.49
N GLU A 44 -3.36 23.55 7.70
CA GLU A 44 -2.29 23.84 6.74
C GLU A 44 -1.34 22.65 6.55
N ALA A 45 -0.95 21.98 7.65
CA ALA A 45 -0.12 20.79 7.57
C ALA A 45 -0.81 19.64 6.81
N LEU A 46 -2.12 19.45 7.03
CA LEU A 46 -2.92 18.46 6.32
C LEU A 46 -2.97 18.77 4.82
N LYS A 47 -3.26 20.02 4.43
CA LYS A 47 -3.27 20.44 3.02
C LYS A 47 -1.93 20.24 2.33
N GLN A 48 -0.83 20.61 2.98
CA GLN A 48 0.52 20.39 2.44
C GLN A 48 0.83 18.91 2.22
N SER A 49 0.36 18.03 3.11
CA SER A 49 0.52 16.58 2.96
C SER A 49 -0.28 16.04 1.76
N LEU A 50 -1.50 16.54 1.55
CA LEU A 50 -2.35 16.18 0.41
C LEU A 50 -1.74 16.64 -0.91
N GLU A 51 -1.23 17.86 -0.99
CA GLU A 51 -0.54 18.36 -2.18
C GLU A 51 0.67 17.50 -2.55
N THR A 52 1.46 17.09 -1.56
CA THR A 52 2.62 16.22 -1.74
C THR A 52 2.19 14.84 -2.25
N ALA A 53 1.18 14.25 -1.64
CA ALA A 53 0.63 12.96 -2.06
C ALA A 53 0.07 13.02 -3.50
N GLN A 54 -0.65 14.09 -3.85
CA GLN A 54 -1.18 14.32 -5.19
C GLN A 54 -0.07 14.48 -6.24
N ALA A 55 1.02 15.18 -5.91
CA ALA A 55 2.17 15.33 -6.81
C ALA A 55 2.80 13.96 -7.13
N ILE A 56 3.05 13.16 -6.08
CA ILE A 56 3.58 11.80 -6.24
C ILE A 56 2.65 10.94 -7.10
N TRP A 57 1.34 11.03 -6.90
CA TRP A 57 0.38 10.26 -7.70
C TRP A 57 0.29 10.73 -9.15
N ARG A 58 0.38 12.04 -9.44
CA ARG A 58 0.42 12.54 -10.83
C ARG A 58 1.67 12.08 -11.57
N ASP A 59 2.83 12.09 -10.91
CA ASP A 59 4.09 11.68 -11.52
C ASP A 59 4.12 10.17 -11.81
N ASN A 60 3.36 9.38 -11.05
CA ASN A 60 3.24 7.92 -11.22
C ASN A 60 1.98 7.51 -12.02
N ALA A 61 1.12 8.45 -12.39
CA ALA A 61 0.02 8.18 -13.31
C ALA A 61 0.61 7.96 -14.71
N CYS A 62 0.77 6.70 -15.09
CA CYS A 62 1.17 6.27 -16.44
C CYS A 62 0.48 7.13 -17.51
N PRO A 63 1.15 7.47 -18.62
CA PRO A 63 0.56 8.31 -19.65
C PRO A 63 -0.62 7.56 -20.27
N ALA A 64 -1.83 7.99 -19.90
CA ALA A 64 -3.03 7.69 -20.65
C ALA A 64 -2.74 8.10 -22.10
N SER A 65 -2.81 7.12 -23.00
CA SER A 65 -2.59 7.29 -24.43
C SER A 65 -3.38 8.49 -24.95
N SER A 66 -2.69 9.61 -25.17
CA SER A 66 -3.31 10.75 -25.83
C SER A 66 -3.61 10.32 -27.26
N ALA A 67 -4.90 10.25 -27.59
CA ALA A 67 -5.38 9.98 -28.92
C ALA A 67 -4.94 11.13 -29.84
N ARG A 68 -3.76 10.98 -30.45
CA ARG A 68 -3.37 11.79 -31.59
C ARG A 68 -4.18 11.33 -32.79
N THR A 69 -5.00 12.23 -33.32
CA THR A 69 -5.62 12.09 -34.63
C THR A 69 -4.51 11.94 -35.67
N LEU A 70 -4.36 10.71 -36.20
CA LEU A 70 -3.41 10.39 -37.27
C LEU A 70 -4.17 10.07 -38.57
N PRO A 71 -3.65 10.50 -39.72
CA PRO A 71 -4.39 10.64 -40.96
C PRO A 71 -4.68 9.32 -41.69
N LEU A 72 -5.63 9.45 -42.60
CA LEU A 72 -6.44 8.48 -43.34
C LEU A 72 -5.69 7.45 -44.22
N HIS A 73 -4.68 6.72 -43.71
CA HIS A 73 -4.01 5.63 -44.46
C HIS A 73 -4.25 4.21 -43.90
N TRP A 74 -5.29 4.04 -43.06
CA TRP A 74 -5.64 2.82 -42.31
C TRP A 74 -6.15 1.65 -43.17
N ARG A 75 -6.62 1.87 -44.40
CA ARG A 75 -7.26 0.77 -45.16
C ARG A 75 -6.36 -0.45 -45.44
N ARG A 76 -5.03 -0.29 -45.45
CA ARG A 76 -4.08 -1.40 -45.65
C ARG A 76 -3.68 -2.12 -44.35
N TYR A 77 -3.87 -1.49 -43.20
CA TYR A 77 -3.54 -2.08 -41.89
C TYR A 77 -4.73 -2.76 -41.20
N ALA A 78 -5.96 -2.50 -41.67
CA ALA A 78 -7.18 -3.09 -41.10
C ALA A 78 -7.22 -4.63 -41.25
N ALA A 79 -6.73 -5.18 -42.36
CA ALA A 79 -6.74 -6.63 -42.58
C ALA A 79 -5.74 -7.38 -41.67
N VAL A 80 -4.58 -6.78 -41.38
CA VAL A 80 -3.56 -7.37 -40.50
C VAL A 80 -3.96 -7.22 -39.03
N ALA A 81 -4.61 -6.11 -38.66
CA ALA A 81 -5.12 -5.93 -37.30
C ALA A 81 -6.22 -6.96 -36.95
N ALA A 82 -7.09 -7.32 -37.91
CA ALA A 82 -8.16 -8.29 -37.68
C ALA A 82 -7.62 -9.69 -37.35
N THR A 83 -6.56 -10.14 -38.02
CA THR A 83 -5.96 -11.46 -37.73
C THR A 83 -5.23 -11.48 -36.39
N VAL A 84 -4.55 -10.39 -36.03
CA VAL A 84 -3.91 -10.24 -34.70
C VAL A 84 -4.95 -10.16 -33.59
N LEU A 85 -6.06 -9.44 -33.79
CA LEU A 85 -7.16 -9.35 -32.83
C LEU A 85 -7.91 -10.68 -32.68
N LEU A 86 -8.09 -11.45 -33.74
CA LEU A 86 -8.69 -12.78 -33.66
C LEU A 86 -7.75 -13.78 -32.96
N ALA A 87 -6.44 -13.72 -33.21
CA ALA A 87 -5.46 -14.56 -32.52
C ALA A 87 -5.31 -14.19 -31.03
N ALA A 88 -5.27 -12.90 -30.70
CA ALA A 88 -5.22 -12.41 -29.32
C ALA A 88 -6.54 -12.66 -28.58
N GLY A 89 -7.68 -12.46 -29.25
CA GLY A 89 -9.01 -12.74 -28.71
C GLY A 89 -9.21 -14.22 -28.43
N ALA A 90 -8.77 -15.12 -29.31
CA ALA A 90 -8.79 -16.56 -29.06
C ALA A 90 -7.89 -16.99 -27.89
N LEU A 91 -6.80 -16.27 -27.64
CA LEU A 91 -5.93 -16.49 -26.48
C LEU A 91 -6.60 -16.02 -25.17
N MET A 92 -7.40 -14.95 -25.20
CA MET A 92 -8.22 -14.48 -24.08
C MET A 92 -9.51 -15.29 -23.87
N TYR A 93 -10.01 -15.96 -24.91
CA TYR A 93 -11.14 -16.89 -24.83
C TYR A 93 -10.73 -18.32 -24.45
N ARG A 94 -9.45 -18.58 -24.17
CA ARG A 94 -9.13 -19.72 -23.32
C ARG A 94 -9.88 -19.48 -22.02
N PRO A 95 -10.84 -20.33 -21.64
CA PRO A 95 -11.47 -20.19 -20.34
C PRO A 95 -10.32 -20.24 -19.36
N ALA A 96 -10.06 -19.11 -18.71
CA ALA A 96 -9.31 -19.10 -17.48
C ALA A 96 -10.01 -20.16 -16.65
N ARG A 97 -9.39 -21.35 -16.51
CA ARG A 97 -9.76 -22.29 -15.48
C ARG A 97 -9.71 -21.43 -14.23
N GLN A 98 -10.88 -20.97 -13.78
CA GLN A 98 -11.00 -20.32 -12.49
C GLN A 98 -10.27 -21.28 -11.56
N PRO A 99 -9.13 -20.88 -10.96
CA PRO A 99 -8.61 -21.67 -9.86
C PRO A 99 -9.79 -21.81 -8.92
N ALA A 100 -10.15 -23.06 -8.63
CA ALA A 100 -11.28 -23.41 -7.78
C ALA A 100 -11.29 -22.41 -6.65
N ARG A 101 -12.40 -21.67 -6.51
CA ARG A 101 -12.62 -20.63 -5.51
C ARG A 101 -12.16 -21.24 -4.18
N ALA A 102 -10.93 -20.92 -3.76
CA ALA A 102 -10.44 -21.38 -2.48
C ALA A 102 -11.42 -20.78 -1.49
N ASP A 103 -12.06 -21.63 -0.70
CA ASP A 103 -13.02 -21.19 0.29
C ASP A 103 -12.42 -20.01 1.05
N ALA A 104 -13.21 -18.95 1.23
CA ALA A 104 -12.73 -17.78 1.95
C ALA A 104 -12.20 -18.26 3.31
N PRO A 105 -10.97 -17.88 3.69
CA PRO A 105 -10.35 -18.38 4.90
C PRO A 105 -11.25 -18.08 6.09
N THR A 106 -11.41 -19.06 6.97
CA THR A 106 -12.24 -18.88 8.18
C THR A 106 -11.59 -17.86 9.10
N LEU A 107 -12.37 -17.21 9.97
CA LEU A 107 -11.83 -16.26 10.95
C LEU A 107 -10.72 -16.90 11.81
N ALA A 108 -10.90 -18.16 12.22
CA ALA A 108 -9.91 -18.91 12.98
C ALA A 108 -8.59 -19.11 12.20
N GLU A 109 -8.68 -19.31 10.88
CA GLU A 109 -7.51 -19.43 10.03
C GLU A 109 -6.79 -18.08 9.85
N ILE A 110 -7.55 -16.99 9.71
CA ILE A 110 -6.99 -15.63 9.67
C ILE A 110 -6.27 -15.32 10.99
N GLU A 111 -6.90 -15.58 12.13
CA GLU A 111 -6.32 -15.34 13.46
C GLU A 111 -5.05 -16.16 13.70
N ASN A 112 -5.06 -17.43 13.30
CA ASN A 112 -3.89 -18.29 13.37
C ASN A 112 -2.75 -17.73 12.50
N ARG A 113 -3.01 -17.33 11.25
CA ARG A 113 -2.01 -16.71 10.37
C ARG A 113 -1.46 -15.42 10.94
N MET A 114 -2.29 -14.59 11.57
CA MET A 114 -1.86 -13.36 12.24
C MET A 114 -0.93 -13.67 13.42
N THR A 115 -1.28 -14.66 14.24
CA THR A 115 -0.49 -15.07 15.40
C THR A 115 0.86 -15.65 14.98
N GLN A 116 0.88 -16.53 13.97
CA GLN A 116 2.12 -17.06 13.40
C GLN A 116 3.01 -15.95 12.84
N SER A 117 2.42 -14.99 12.12
CA SER A 117 3.16 -13.84 11.57
C SER A 117 3.76 -12.96 12.68
N ALA A 118 3.00 -12.69 13.75
CA ALA A 118 3.46 -11.90 14.87
C ALA A 118 4.60 -12.58 15.64
N GLN A 119 4.50 -13.90 15.89
CA GLN A 119 5.56 -14.67 16.53
C GLN A 119 6.83 -14.68 15.68
N ALA A 120 6.72 -14.95 14.38
CA ALA A 120 7.85 -14.97 13.46
C ALA A 120 8.56 -13.61 13.39
N ALA A 121 7.79 -12.50 13.40
CA ALA A 121 8.35 -11.15 13.42
C ALA A 121 9.15 -10.86 14.70
N ARG A 122 8.65 -11.28 15.87
CA ARG A 122 9.37 -11.13 17.15
C ARG A 122 10.68 -11.91 17.17
N LEU A 123 10.66 -13.14 16.63
CA LEU A 123 11.87 -13.94 16.49
C LEU A 123 12.85 -13.24 15.57
N LEU A 124 12.42 -12.75 14.41
CA LEU A 124 13.29 -12.06 13.45
C LEU A 124 14.03 -10.87 14.09
N VAL A 125 13.32 -10.00 14.80
CA VAL A 125 13.92 -8.85 15.50
C VAL A 125 14.98 -9.29 16.52
N THR A 126 14.69 -10.37 17.26
CA THR A 126 15.65 -10.94 18.23
C THR A 126 16.90 -11.44 17.53
N VAL A 127 16.75 -12.09 16.37
CA VAL A 127 17.88 -12.63 15.60
C VAL A 127 18.72 -11.51 14.99
N GLU A 128 18.11 -10.43 14.49
CA GLU A 128 18.83 -9.26 13.99
C GLU A 128 19.69 -8.59 15.07
N GLN A 129 19.20 -8.57 16.32
CA GLN A 129 20.00 -8.11 17.45
C GLN A 129 21.19 -9.03 17.72
N LEU A 130 21.03 -10.36 17.62
CA LEU A 130 22.13 -11.31 17.76
C LEU A 130 23.17 -11.17 16.63
N GLU A 131 22.72 -10.90 15.40
CA GLU A 131 23.60 -10.67 14.25
C GLU A 131 24.58 -9.51 14.47
N SER A 132 24.14 -8.45 15.19
CA SER A 132 25.00 -7.29 15.49
C SER A 132 26.23 -7.65 16.33
N GLN A 133 26.21 -8.80 17.01
CA GLN A 133 27.33 -9.31 17.80
C GLN A 133 28.12 -10.34 16.99
N ALA A 134 29.37 -10.00 16.65
CA ALA A 134 30.21 -10.84 15.79
C ALA A 134 30.39 -12.29 16.32
N SER A 135 30.44 -12.47 17.64
CA SER A 135 30.56 -13.77 18.31
C SER A 135 29.30 -14.65 18.20
N LEU A 136 28.14 -14.08 17.88
CA LEU A 136 26.85 -14.78 17.84
C LEU A 136 26.33 -14.99 16.42
N ARG A 137 27.14 -14.69 15.39
CA ARG A 137 26.74 -14.79 13.99
C ARG A 137 26.27 -16.19 13.59
N ASP A 138 26.92 -17.25 14.08
CA ASP A 138 26.52 -18.62 13.77
C ASP A 138 25.19 -19.02 14.45
N VAL A 139 24.95 -18.52 15.66
CA VAL A 139 23.66 -18.66 16.35
C VAL A 139 22.57 -17.94 15.55
N ALA A 140 22.83 -16.72 15.09
CA ALA A 140 21.90 -15.97 14.26
C ALA A 140 21.55 -16.72 12.95
N LYS A 141 22.54 -17.28 12.26
CA LYS A 141 22.31 -18.14 11.07
C LYS A 141 21.42 -19.34 11.40
N SER A 142 21.63 -20.00 12.53
CA SER A 142 20.79 -21.12 12.96
C SER A 142 19.34 -20.68 13.21
N GLN A 143 19.15 -19.52 13.85
CA GLN A 143 17.81 -19.01 14.13
C GLN A 143 17.07 -18.54 12.87
N TYR A 144 17.77 -17.95 11.88
CA TYR A 144 17.16 -17.67 10.59
C TYR A 144 16.67 -18.95 9.89
N ARG A 145 17.43 -20.05 9.96
CA ARG A 145 16.98 -21.35 9.41
C ARG A 145 15.76 -21.90 10.15
N TYR A 146 15.69 -21.70 11.47
CA TYR A 146 14.52 -22.08 12.25
C TYR A 146 13.26 -21.31 11.81
N ILE A 147 13.35 -19.98 11.63
CA ILE A 147 12.23 -19.17 11.14
C ILE A 147 11.73 -19.66 9.77
N LEU A 148 12.65 -20.04 8.87
CA LEU A 148 12.29 -20.59 7.55
C LEU A 148 11.56 -21.95 7.62
N ALA A 149 11.92 -22.78 8.60
CA ALA A 149 11.32 -24.11 8.76
C ALA A 149 9.94 -24.03 9.44
N GLU A 150 9.83 -23.23 10.49
CA GLU A 150 8.63 -23.17 11.35
C GLU A 150 7.56 -22.20 10.81
N TYR A 151 7.99 -21.12 10.14
CA TYR A 151 7.08 -20.04 9.69
C TYR A 151 7.22 -19.72 8.19
N PRO A 152 7.17 -20.73 7.29
CA PRO A 152 7.58 -20.58 5.88
C PRO A 152 6.79 -19.53 5.09
N GLU A 153 5.52 -19.35 5.43
CA GLU A 153 4.58 -18.45 4.72
C GLU A 153 4.55 -17.02 5.27
N THR A 154 5.44 -16.67 6.21
CA THR A 154 5.47 -15.34 6.84
C THR A 154 6.42 -14.38 6.13
N SER A 155 6.17 -13.07 6.28
CA SER A 155 7.10 -12.03 5.81
C SER A 155 8.47 -12.13 6.49
N ALA A 156 8.51 -12.58 7.75
CA ALA A 156 9.73 -12.83 8.49
C ALA A 156 10.58 -13.94 7.87
N ALA A 157 9.97 -15.03 7.39
CA ALA A 157 10.69 -16.05 6.63
C ALA A 157 11.29 -15.50 5.33
N LYS A 158 10.57 -14.64 4.60
CA LYS A 158 11.13 -13.99 3.41
C LYS A 158 12.37 -13.14 3.76
N ALA A 159 12.31 -12.36 4.84
CA ALA A 159 13.46 -11.59 5.32
C ALA A 159 14.63 -12.48 5.78
N ALA A 160 14.35 -13.55 6.52
CA ALA A 160 15.35 -14.51 6.97
C ALA A 160 16.08 -15.17 5.79
N ARG A 161 15.39 -15.46 4.69
CA ARG A 161 16.01 -15.98 3.45
C ARG A 161 17.03 -15.01 2.86
N LEU A 162 16.65 -13.74 2.71
CA LEU A 162 17.53 -12.69 2.20
C LEU A 162 18.76 -12.50 3.09
N LYS A 163 18.58 -12.56 4.41
CA LYS A 163 19.69 -12.51 5.38
C LYS A 163 20.64 -13.69 5.23
N LEU A 164 20.13 -14.91 5.11
CA LEU A 164 20.97 -16.09 4.89
C LEU A 164 21.73 -16.06 3.57
N GLU A 165 21.14 -15.48 2.52
CA GLU A 165 21.84 -15.23 1.25
C GLU A 165 22.98 -14.22 1.41
N SER A 166 22.80 -13.18 2.23
CA SER A 166 23.85 -12.17 2.49
C SER A 166 25.05 -12.70 3.30
N PHE A 167 24.89 -13.83 3.99
CA PHE A 167 25.98 -14.47 4.75
C PHE A 167 26.87 -15.40 3.92
N ARG A 168 26.49 -15.69 2.68
CA ARG A 168 27.22 -16.55 1.74
C ARG A 168 28.25 -15.74 0.98
#